data_AF-A0A6N9C278-F1
#
_entry.id   AF-A0A6N9C278-F1
#
_cell.length_a   1.000
_cell.length_b   1.000
_cell.length_c   1.000
_cell.angle_alpha   90.00
_cell.angle_beta   90.00
_cell.angle_gamma   90.00
#
_symmetry.space_group_name_H-M   'P 1'
#
loop_
_entity.id
_entity.type
_entity.pdbx_description
1 polymer ?
#
loop_
_entity_poly.entity_id
_entity_poly.type
_entity_poly.pdbx_seq_one_letter_code
_entity_poly.pdbx_strand_id
1 'polypeptide(L)'
;MDFEWIAIALGDVAWLAVAFTLGLASKSVGLPPSVGFLATGFVLNLCGYASGEVLRKLSDLGITLLLFVVGLKLNLRTFARQR
;
A
#
# COMPACT_ATOMS: atom_id res chain seq x y z
N MET A 1 21.62 15.62 -14.50
CA MET A 1 21.08 15.29 -13.16
C MET A 1 19.83 14.45 -13.41
N ASP A 2 19.99 13.26 -14.00
CA ASP A 2 18.87 12.53 -14.63
C ASP A 2 18.83 11.03 -14.27
N PHE A 3 19.89 10.51 -13.63
CA PHE A 3 20.01 9.08 -13.30
C PHE A 3 19.71 8.75 -11.83
N GLU A 4 19.86 9.71 -10.90
CA GLU A 4 19.50 9.50 -9.48
C GLU A 4 18.00 9.34 -9.26
N TRP A 5 17.16 10.07 -10.00
CA TRP A 5 15.71 9.92 -9.95
C TRP A 5 15.25 8.53 -10.43
N ILE A 6 15.92 7.99 -11.45
CA ILE A 6 15.63 6.65 -11.97
C ILE A 6 16.08 5.59 -10.97
N ALA A 7 17.23 5.77 -10.32
CA ALA A 7 17.73 4.85 -9.29
C ALA A 7 16.81 4.79 -8.05
N ILE A 8 16.27 5.93 -7.62
CA ILE A 8 15.31 5.99 -6.50
C ILE A 8 13.97 5.35 -6.91
N ALA A 9 13.47 5.68 -8.11
CA ALA A 9 12.23 5.10 -8.63
C ALA A 9 12.33 3.58 -8.80
N LEU A 10 13.47 3.05 -9.23
CA LEU A 10 13.69 1.61 -9.33
C LEU A 10 13.73 0.94 -7.94
N GLY A 11 14.28 1.62 -6.93
CA GLY A 11 14.29 1.16 -5.55
C GLY A 11 12.89 1.03 -4.95
N ASP A 12 12.03 2.03 -5.14
CA ASP A 12 10.63 2.00 -4.70
C ASP A 12 9.82 0.88 -5.40
N VAL A 13 10.05 0.67 -6.70
CA VAL A 13 9.40 -0.41 -7.47
C VAL A 13 9.88 -1.79 -7.02
N ALA A 14 11.16 -1.95 -6.70
CA ALA A 14 11.71 -3.19 -6.17
C ALA A 14 11.03 -3.58 -4.84
N TRP A 15 10.78 -2.60 -3.97
CA TRP A 15 10.06 -2.83 -2.72
C TRP A 15 8.59 -3.20 -2.92
N LEU A 16 7.93 -2.58 -3.91
CA LEU A 16 6.58 -2.99 -4.33
C LEU A 16 6.55 -4.43 -4.83
N ALA A 17 7.55 -4.83 -5.63
CA ALA A 17 7.70 -6.18 -6.12
C ALA A 17 7.90 -7.17 -4.97
N VAL A 18 8.75 -6.84 -3.98
CA VAL A 18 8.93 -7.65 -2.77
C VAL A 18 7.61 -7.79 -2.01
N ALA A 19 6.84 -6.70 -1.84
CA ALA A 19 5.55 -6.73 -1.16
C ALA A 19 4.54 -7.63 -1.89
N PHE A 20 4.56 -7.59 -3.22
CA PHE A 20 3.73 -8.43 -4.06
C PHE A 20 4.15 -9.91 -3.99
N THR A 21 5.45 -10.20 -4.04
CA THR A 21 5.98 -11.56 -3.90
C THR A 21 5.66 -12.14 -2.52
N LEU A 22 5.80 -11.36 -1.45
CA LEU A 22 5.47 -11.82 -0.09
C LEU A 22 3.96 -11.98 0.11
N GLY A 23 3.14 -11.10 -0.49
CA GLY A 23 1.68 -11.24 -0.56
C GLY A 23 1.24 -12.53 -1.26
N LEU A 24 1.87 -12.87 -2.39
CA LEU A 24 1.63 -14.11 -3.14
C LEU A 24 2.11 -15.35 -2.37
N ALA A 25 3.26 -15.27 -1.70
CA ALA A 25 3.75 -16.33 -0.83
C ALA A 25 2.80 -16.57 0.35
N SER A 26 2.34 -15.50 1.01
CA SER A 26 1.35 -15.56 2.11
C SER A 26 0.05 -16.22 1.66
N LYS A 27 -0.42 -15.91 0.44
CA LYS A 27 -1.59 -16.56 -0.16
C LYS A 27 -1.39 -18.07 -0.34
N SER A 28 -0.18 -18.50 -0.67
CA SER A 28 0.17 -19.92 -0.86
C SER A 28 0.19 -20.71 0.47
N VAL A 29 0.43 -20.03 1.60
CA VAL A 29 0.41 -20.60 2.96
C VAL A 29 -1.01 -20.60 3.57
N GLY A 30 -2.03 -20.14 2.83
CA GLY A 30 -3.43 -20.10 3.29
C GLY A 30 -3.80 -18.86 4.12
N LEU A 31 -2.88 -17.90 4.24
CA LEU A 31 -3.10 -16.63 4.93
C LEU A 31 -3.65 -15.57 3.95
N PRO A 32 -4.48 -14.62 4.40
CA PRO A 32 -4.93 -13.52 3.56
C PRO A 32 -3.74 -12.75 2.96
N PRO A 33 -3.79 -12.36 1.68
CA PRO A 33 -2.68 -11.64 1.03
C PRO A 33 -2.35 -10.30 1.72
N SER A 34 -3.33 -9.69 2.40
CA SER A 34 -3.14 -8.49 3.24
C SER A 34 -2.07 -8.67 4.32
N VAL A 35 -1.89 -9.89 4.85
CA VAL A 35 -0.85 -10.20 5.85
C VAL A 35 0.53 -10.10 5.21
N GLY A 36 0.72 -10.63 4.00
CA GLY A 36 2.00 -10.55 3.29
C GLY A 36 2.37 -9.12 2.90
N PHE A 37 1.41 -8.32 2.42
CA PHE A 37 1.65 -6.90 2.15
C PHE A 37 2.04 -6.11 3.41
N LEU A 38 1.35 -6.36 4.52
CA LEU A 38 1.64 -5.70 5.80
C LEU A 38 3.00 -6.13 6.38
N ALA A 39 3.34 -7.42 6.27
CA ALA A 39 4.62 -7.96 6.72
C ALA A 39 5.80 -7.32 5.98
N THR A 40 5.71 -7.16 4.66
CA THR A 40 6.73 -6.44 3.89
C THR A 40 6.86 -4.99 4.37
N GLY A 41 5.74 -4.27 4.53
CA GLY A 41 5.75 -2.88 5.02
C GLY A 41 6.41 -2.74 6.39
N PHE A 42 6.15 -3.67 7.31
CA PHE A 42 6.80 -3.71 8.62
C PHE A 42 8.31 -3.99 8.53
N VAL A 43 8.71 -4.96 7.71
CA VAL A 43 10.13 -5.29 7.51
C VAL A 43 10.90 -4.11 6.94
N LEU A 44 10.35 -3.40 5.95
CA LEU A 44 10.97 -2.20 5.37
C LEU A 44 11.07 -1.05 6.39
N ASN A 45 10.00 -0.84 7.16
CA ASN A 45 9.96 0.21 8.17
C ASN A 45 11.02 -0.01 9.27
N LEU A 46 11.18 -1.26 9.74
CA LEU A 46 12.22 -1.65 10.70
C LEU A 46 13.63 -1.48 10.14
N CYS A 47 13.79 -1.67 8.82
CA CYS A 47 15.07 -1.51 8.14
C CYS A 47 15.44 -0.04 7.86
N GLY A 48 14.61 0.92 8.30
CA GLY A 48 14.87 2.36 8.13
C GLY A 48 14.55 2.91 6.74
N TYR A 49 13.97 2.10 5.87
CA TYR A 49 13.49 2.53 4.56
C TYR A 49 12.11 3.17 4.74
N ALA A 50 12.09 4.49 4.99
CA ALA A 50 10.88 5.27 4.93
C ALA A 50 10.39 5.34 3.48
N SER A 51 9.09 5.08 3.26
CA SER A 51 8.42 5.09 1.96
C SER A 51 8.97 6.20 1.07
N GLY A 52 9.57 5.84 -0.08
CA GLY A 52 10.08 6.82 -1.02
C GLY A 52 8.99 7.77 -1.49
N GLU A 53 9.40 8.94 -1.97
CA GLU A 53 8.51 10.03 -2.38
C GLU A 53 7.41 9.55 -3.35
N VAL A 54 7.74 8.62 -4.25
CA VAL A 54 6.79 8.00 -5.19
C VAL A 54 5.77 7.11 -4.46
N LEU A 55 6.23 6.24 -3.56
CA LEU A 55 5.36 5.33 -2.80
C LEU A 55 4.41 6.10 -1.87
N ARG A 56 4.87 7.22 -1.29
CA ARG A 56 4.03 8.14 -0.51
C ARG A 56 2.92 8.73 -1.38
N LYS A 57 3.24 9.30 -2.54
CA LYS A 57 2.25 9.88 -3.46
C LYS A 57 1.24 8.85 -3.96
N LEU A 58 1.68 7.64 -4.30
CA LEU A 58 0.79 6.54 -4.66
C LEU A 58 -0.16 6.15 -3.52
N SER A 59 0.34 6.11 -2.28
CA SER A 59 -0.46 5.79 -1.10
C SER A 59 -1.53 6.86 -0.85
N ASP A 60 -1.18 8.14 -0.94
CA ASP A 60 -2.13 9.24 -0.78
C ASP A 60 -3.23 9.20 -1.85
N LEU A 61 -2.86 8.95 -3.11
CA LEU A 61 -3.83 8.75 -4.18
C LEU A 61 -4.74 7.55 -3.89
N GLY A 62 -4.15 6.42 -3.54
CA GLY A 62 -4.87 5.18 -3.25
C GLY A 62 -5.87 5.31 -2.11
N ILE A 63 -5.47 5.95 -1.01
CA ILE A 63 -6.35 6.21 0.15
C ILE A 63 -7.46 7.19 -0.24
N THR A 64 -7.15 8.25 -1.00
CA THR A 64 -8.15 9.20 -1.49
C THR A 64 -9.19 8.52 -2.36
N LEU A 65 -8.76 7.67 -3.31
CA LEU A 65 -9.62 6.85 -4.15
C LEU A 65 -10.46 5.86 -3.31
N LEU A 66 -9.87 5.22 -2.31
CA LEU A 66 -10.57 4.31 -1.40
C LEU A 66 -11.68 5.05 -0.65
N LEU A 67 -11.36 6.19 -0.03
CA LEU A 67 -12.32 7.03 0.68
C LEU A 67 -13.40 7.58 -0.24
N PHE A 68 -13.05 7.93 -1.49
CA PHE A 68 -14.01 8.35 -2.50
C PHE A 68 -15.00 7.23 -2.84
N VAL A 69 -14.51 6.01 -3.06
CA VAL A 69 -15.36 4.83 -3.33
C VAL A 69 -16.21 4.48 -2.11
N VAL A 70 -15.64 4.51 -0.90
CA VAL A 70 -16.39 4.28 0.34
C VAL A 70 -17.47 5.36 0.50
N GLY A 71 -17.16 6.63 0.23
CA GLY A 71 -18.12 7.73 0.22
C GLY A 71 -19.25 7.55 -0.80
N LEU A 72 -18.94 7.07 -2.00
CA LEU A 72 -19.93 6.77 -3.04
C LEU A 72 -20.83 5.59 -2.67
N LYS A 73 -20.30 4.58 -1.96
CA LYS A 73 -21.05 3.46 -1.42
C LYS A 73 -21.74 3.75 -0.07
N LEU A 74 -21.41 4.87 0.58
CA LEU A 74 -21.89 5.20 1.92
C LEU A 74 -23.38 5.57 1.86
N ASN A 75 -24.24 4.69 2.37
CA ASN A 75 -25.64 5.02 2.55
C ASN A 75 -25.80 5.88 3.82
N LEU A 76 -25.71 7.20 3.66
CA LEU A 76 -25.87 8.20 4.73
C LEU A 76 -27.11 7.95 5.61
N ARG A 77 -28.17 7.36 5.03
CA ARG A 77 -29.44 7.06 5.71
C ARG A 77 -29.31 5.90 6.71
N THR A 78 -28.39 4.95 6.47
CA THR A 78 -28.09 3.86 7.41
C THR A 78 -27.15 4.32 8.53
N PHE A 79 -26.19 5.19 8.22
CA PHE A 79 -25.26 5.73 9.21
C PHE A 79 -25.94 6.70 10.18
N ALA A 80 -26.89 7.51 9.70
CA ALA A 80 -27.67 8.45 10.53
C ALA A 80 -28.77 7.78 11.38
N ARG A 81 -29.15 6.53 11.09
CA ARG A 81 -30.17 5.77 11.84
C ARG A 81 -29.58 4.84 12.91
N GLN A 82 -28.27 4.61 12.87
CA GLN A 82 -27.55 3.76 13.84
C GLN A 82 -26.99 4.56 15.02
N ARG A 83 -27.48 5.79 15.22
CA ARG A 83 -27.32 6.61 16.42
C ARG A 83 -28.70 7.07 16.88
#